data_AF-A0A0R2L944-F1
#
_entry.id   AF-A0A0R2L944-F1
#
_cell.length_a   1.000
_cell.length_b   1.000
_cell.length_c   1.000
_cell.angle_alpha   90.00
_cell.angle_beta   90.00
_cell.angle_gamma   90.00
#
_symmetry.space_group_name_H-M   'P 1'
#
loop_
_entity.id
_entity.type
_entity.pdbx_description
1 polymer ?
#
loop_
_entity_poly.entity_id
_entity_poly.type
_entity_poly.pdbx_seq_one_letter_code
_entity_poly.pdbx_strand_id
1 'polypeptide(L)'
;MLQERMLKSAMFYCQRCGKKNETENMRCSYCETYQQFDVIEIEKKNCKRCGKKIPVNSNYCSYCGLDQAQILLKELDETPQSKEKVDDQQEDDQKNNEIPTIDISDPKKLKEFIKEAKKEGIQVHVLGKNESFKSGVVPSTKLFIKDWVNVNKRMGRADFWWGLLGTFLLSIPVGVLISLIVSLFQGVLPGNVAIISKLCVAAWLAFFYVALLTAMIRRLHDIELPAYLALLLFIPGGDLVSFIIATLPQRRTKSTYTFENPKKSNKNNDHRNDK
;
A
#
# COMPACT_ATOMS: atom_id res chain seq x y z
N MET A 1 -36.09 51.88 19.81
CA MET A 1 -34.62 51.80 19.86
C MET A 1 -34.22 50.34 19.93
N LEU A 2 -34.25 49.70 18.75
CA LEU A 2 -34.16 48.26 18.53
C LEU A 2 -32.90 48.02 17.69
N GLN A 3 -31.71 48.12 18.28
CA GLN A 3 -30.48 47.86 17.50
C GLN A 3 -29.24 47.50 18.31
N GLU A 4 -29.39 46.66 19.34
CA GLU A 4 -28.26 45.94 19.92
C GLU A 4 -28.62 44.46 20.09
N ARG A 5 -28.79 43.76 18.96
CA ARG A 5 -28.73 42.30 18.90
C ARG A 5 -27.50 41.90 18.09
N MET A 6 -26.41 41.72 18.81
CA MET A 6 -25.30 40.81 18.53
C MET A 6 -24.95 40.58 17.05
N LEU A 7 -23.93 41.30 16.55
CA LEU A 7 -23.03 40.77 15.53
C LEU A 7 -22.27 39.58 16.12
N LYS A 8 -22.95 38.44 16.28
CA LYS A 8 -22.26 37.14 16.37
C LYS A 8 -21.59 36.97 15.01
N SER A 9 -20.29 37.25 14.96
CA SER A 9 -19.46 36.92 13.80
C SER A 9 -19.79 35.48 13.41
N ALA A 10 -20.46 35.30 12.27
CA ALA A 10 -20.87 33.98 11.83
C ALA A 10 -19.58 33.20 11.55
N MET A 11 -19.24 32.30 12.46
CA MET A 11 -18.06 31.46 12.29
C MET A 11 -18.34 30.48 11.16
N PHE A 12 -17.65 30.65 10.04
CA PHE A 12 -17.75 29.78 8.88
C PHE A 12 -16.63 28.75 8.86
N TYR A 13 -16.93 27.56 8.37
CA TYR A 13 -15.96 26.47 8.18
C TYR A 13 -15.66 26.31 6.69
N CYS A 14 -14.41 25.99 6.37
CA CYS A 14 -14.01 25.69 5.01
C CYS A 14 -14.70 24.41 4.49
N GLN A 15 -15.36 24.50 3.33
CA GLN A 15 -16.07 23.40 2.65
C GLN A 15 -15.15 22.23 2.28
N ARG A 16 -13.82 22.45 2.17
CA ARG A 16 -12.83 21.44 1.76
C ARG A 16 -11.99 20.88 2.91
N CYS A 17 -11.48 21.73 3.80
CA CYS A 17 -10.55 21.31 4.86
C CYS A 17 -11.16 21.35 6.27
N GLY A 18 -12.38 21.85 6.44
CA GLY A 18 -13.08 21.87 7.74
C GLY A 18 -12.50 22.84 8.77
N LYS A 19 -11.47 23.63 8.46
CA LYS A 19 -10.92 24.65 9.37
C LYS A 19 -11.85 25.85 9.50
N LYS A 20 -11.85 26.45 10.70
CA LYS A 20 -12.61 27.67 11.02
C LYS A 20 -11.99 28.87 10.31
N ASN A 21 -12.80 29.63 9.58
CA ASN A 21 -12.44 30.91 9.00
C ASN A 21 -13.05 32.02 9.85
N GLU A 22 -12.31 33.10 10.06
CA GLU A 22 -12.72 34.25 10.88
C GLU A 22 -13.73 35.17 10.15
N THR A 23 -13.78 35.09 8.82
CA THR A 23 -14.67 35.87 7.95
C THR A 23 -15.20 35.01 6.80
N GLU A 24 -16.29 35.47 6.17
CA GLU A 24 -16.85 34.92 4.93
C GLU A 24 -15.97 35.26 3.72
N ASN A 25 -14.70 34.84 3.78
CA ASN A 25 -13.78 35.05 2.67
C ASN A 25 -14.05 34.02 1.58
N MET A 26 -14.12 34.49 0.34
CA MET A 26 -14.21 33.65 -0.86
C MET A 26 -13.06 32.65 -0.98
N ARG A 27 -11.92 32.88 -0.33
CA ARG A 27 -10.81 31.90 -0.22
C ARG A 27 -10.52 31.59 1.24
N CYS A 28 -10.28 30.31 1.53
CA CYS A 28 -9.87 29.88 2.87
C CYS A 28 -8.42 30.28 3.16
N SER A 29 -8.17 30.93 4.30
CA SER A 29 -6.81 31.36 4.71
C SER A 29 -5.83 30.21 4.96
N TYR A 30 -6.33 28.98 5.14
CA TYR A 30 -5.48 27.82 5.46
C TYR A 30 -5.16 26.93 4.27
N CYS A 31 -6.07 26.81 3.30
CA CYS A 31 -5.90 25.90 2.16
C CYS A 31 -6.13 26.57 0.81
N GLU A 32 -6.33 27.89 0.82
CA GLU A 32 -6.50 28.78 -0.33
C GLU A 32 -7.67 28.42 -1.28
N THR A 33 -8.45 27.41 -0.93
CA THR A 33 -9.56 26.96 -1.76
C THR A 33 -10.70 27.95 -1.78
N TYR A 34 -11.22 28.16 -2.99
CA TYR A 34 -12.38 28.99 -3.25
C TYR A 34 -13.63 28.37 -2.63
N GLN A 35 -14.38 29.17 -1.88
CA GLN A 35 -15.59 28.79 -1.16
C GLN A 35 -16.83 29.28 -1.91
N GLN A 36 -17.85 28.44 -1.99
CA GLN A 36 -19.08 28.75 -2.72
C GLN A 36 -20.23 29.00 -1.72
N PHE A 37 -20.22 30.15 -1.04
CA PHE A 37 -21.26 30.47 -0.04
C PHE A 37 -22.57 30.94 -0.70
N ASP A 38 -22.50 31.77 -1.76
CA ASP A 38 -23.66 32.50 -2.29
C ASP A 38 -23.91 32.37 -3.81
N VAL A 39 -23.37 31.35 -4.45
CA VAL A 39 -23.65 31.14 -5.88
C VAL A 39 -25.04 30.51 -6.03
N ILE A 40 -25.97 31.27 -6.62
CA ILE A 40 -27.40 30.91 -6.77
C ILE A 40 -27.57 29.68 -7.67
N GLU A 41 -26.67 29.47 -8.62
CA GLU A 41 -26.75 28.39 -9.63
C GLU A 41 -26.16 27.04 -9.17
N ILE A 42 -25.77 26.90 -7.90
CA ILE A 42 -25.13 25.67 -7.41
C ILE A 42 -26.14 24.81 -6.66
N GLU A 43 -26.22 23.53 -7.05
CA GLU A 43 -27.02 22.52 -6.35
C GLU A 43 -26.60 22.41 -4.87
N LYS A 44 -27.59 22.39 -3.98
CA LYS A 44 -27.38 22.34 -2.52
C LYS A 44 -27.95 21.05 -1.92
N LYS A 45 -27.22 20.47 -0.98
CA LYS A 45 -27.65 19.36 -0.10
C LYS A 45 -27.87 19.86 1.33
N ASN A 46 -28.63 19.13 2.13
CA ASN A 46 -28.77 19.42 3.56
C ASN A 46 -27.62 18.80 4.35
N CYS A 47 -27.10 19.53 5.34
CA CYS A 47 -26.12 18.97 6.26
C CYS A 47 -26.73 17.88 7.16
N LYS A 48 -26.07 16.72 7.27
CA LYS A 48 -26.47 15.58 8.12
C LYS A 48 -26.58 15.89 9.62
N ARG A 49 -25.96 16.96 10.12
CA ARG A 49 -26.00 17.34 11.54
C ARG A 49 -26.84 18.57 11.84
N CYS A 50 -26.66 19.65 11.07
CA CYS A 50 -27.32 20.92 11.37
C CYS A 50 -28.49 21.26 10.44
N GLY A 51 -28.76 20.42 9.42
CA GLY A 51 -29.86 20.61 8.47
C GLY A 51 -29.72 21.80 7.51
N LYS A 52 -28.73 22.69 7.70
CA LYS A 52 -28.51 23.85 6.82
C LYS A 52 -28.13 23.41 5.40
N LYS A 53 -28.59 24.17 4.40
CA LYS A 53 -28.28 23.97 2.99
C LYS A 53 -26.83 24.34 2.70
N ILE A 54 -26.08 23.40 2.16
CA ILE A 54 -24.66 23.51 1.79
C ILE A 54 -24.46 23.02 0.35
N PRO A 55 -23.45 23.46 -0.41
CA PRO A 55 -23.19 22.95 -1.76
C PRO A 55 -23.00 21.43 -1.79
N VAL A 56 -23.49 20.75 -2.83
CA VAL A 56 -23.39 19.28 -2.97
C VAL A 56 -21.94 18.79 -2.91
N ASN A 57 -21.01 19.55 -3.51
CA ASN A 57 -19.57 19.25 -3.52
C ASN A 57 -18.84 19.59 -2.19
N SER A 58 -19.54 20.05 -1.16
CA SER A 58 -18.90 20.33 0.14
C SER A 58 -18.61 19.03 0.90
N ASN A 59 -17.34 18.80 1.24
CA ASN A 59 -16.94 17.71 2.13
C ASN A 59 -17.30 18.04 3.58
N TYR A 60 -17.12 19.29 4.01
CA TYR A 60 -17.46 19.75 5.34
C TYR A 60 -18.62 20.77 5.29
N CYS A 61 -19.47 20.75 6.31
CA CYS A 61 -20.53 21.75 6.44
C CYS A 61 -19.93 23.13 6.78
N SER A 62 -20.25 24.14 5.98
CA SER A 62 -19.82 25.54 6.18
C SER A 62 -20.26 26.17 7.49
N TYR A 63 -21.28 25.63 8.15
CA TYR A 63 -21.86 26.23 9.35
C TYR A 63 -21.51 25.49 10.64
N CYS A 64 -21.38 24.16 10.59
CA CYS A 64 -21.12 23.34 11.79
C CYS A 64 -19.80 22.58 11.74
N GLY A 65 -19.08 22.61 10.61
CA GLY A 65 -17.78 21.94 10.45
C GLY A 65 -17.85 20.41 10.35
N LEU A 66 -19.05 19.82 10.35
CA LEU A 66 -19.19 18.36 10.26
C LEU A 66 -18.79 17.85 8.86
N ASP A 67 -17.98 16.79 8.84
CA ASP A 67 -17.72 15.97 7.66
C ASP A 67 -19.00 15.29 7.14
N GLN A 68 -19.34 15.52 5.88
CA GLN A 68 -20.53 14.99 5.22
C GLN A 68 -20.28 13.65 4.50
N ALA A 69 -19.01 13.23 4.38
CA ALA A 69 -18.59 12.04 3.65
C ALA A 69 -18.76 10.71 4.42
N GLN A 70 -19.61 10.67 5.46
CA GLN A 70 -20.01 9.39 6.05
C GLN A 70 -20.77 8.57 5.01
N ILE A 71 -20.06 7.63 4.38
CA ILE A 71 -20.60 6.54 3.56
C ILE A 71 -21.60 5.79 4.43
N LEU A 72 -22.85 5.74 3.95
CA LEU A 72 -23.94 4.91 4.45
C LEU A 72 -23.42 3.50 4.78
N LEU A 73 -23.32 3.20 6.08
CA LEU A 73 -23.30 1.83 6.61
C LEU A 73 -24.40 1.63 7.67
N LYS A 74 -25.23 2.66 7.90
CA LYS A 74 -26.28 2.67 8.93
C LYS A 74 -27.72 2.56 8.39
N GLU A 75 -27.94 2.52 7.08
CA GLU A 75 -29.30 2.50 6.49
C GLU A 75 -29.77 1.10 6.06
N LEU A 76 -29.14 0.02 6.56
CA LEU A 76 -29.64 -1.35 6.40
C LEU A 76 -30.41 -1.87 7.62
N ASP A 77 -30.47 -1.11 8.73
CA ASP A 77 -30.93 -1.65 10.02
C ASP A 77 -32.32 -1.17 10.49
N GLU A 78 -33.11 -0.46 9.68
CA GLU A 78 -34.43 0.00 10.15
C GLU A 78 -35.54 -0.16 9.10
N THR A 79 -36.17 -1.34 9.06
CA THR A 79 -37.60 -1.45 8.77
C THR A 79 -38.40 -1.45 10.08
N PRO A 80 -39.56 -0.77 10.13
CA PRO A 80 -40.19 -0.38 11.40
C PRO A 80 -41.20 -1.41 11.89
N GLN A 81 -41.15 -1.80 13.17
CA GLN A 81 -42.35 -2.20 13.90
C GLN A 81 -42.23 -2.08 15.43
N SER A 82 -43.34 -1.62 16.01
CA SER A 82 -43.73 -1.52 17.43
C SER A 82 -42.99 -0.54 18.35
N LYS A 83 -43.76 0.47 18.75
CA LYS A 83 -43.53 1.41 19.85
C LYS A 83 -43.74 0.69 21.18
N GLU A 84 -42.87 0.91 22.15
CA GLU A 84 -43.27 1.04 23.55
C GLU A 84 -42.39 2.08 24.25
N LYS A 85 -43.04 2.91 25.06
CA LYS A 85 -42.43 3.98 25.88
C LYS A 85 -41.90 3.37 27.17
N VAL A 86 -40.89 3.98 27.78
CA VAL A 86 -40.93 4.58 29.15
C VAL A 86 -39.56 5.16 29.50
N ASP A 87 -39.64 6.17 30.34
CA ASP A 87 -38.72 7.22 30.74
C ASP A 87 -37.66 6.82 31.77
N ASP A 88 -36.66 7.70 31.85
CA ASP A 88 -35.85 8.12 32.99
C ASP A 88 -34.85 7.19 33.74
N GLN A 89 -33.59 7.65 33.61
CA GLN A 89 -32.55 7.85 34.64
C GLN A 89 -31.59 6.70 35.03
N GLN A 90 -30.34 6.86 34.54
CA GLN A 90 -29.01 6.74 35.19
C GLN A 90 -28.66 5.37 35.83
N GLU A 91 -27.51 4.72 35.61
CA GLU A 91 -26.12 5.19 35.65
C GLU A 91 -25.18 4.29 34.80
N ASP A 92 -23.97 4.79 34.59
CA ASP A 92 -22.72 4.07 34.29
C ASP A 92 -22.55 3.28 32.98
N ASP A 93 -21.77 3.85 32.05
CA ASP A 93 -20.35 3.46 31.93
C ASP A 93 -19.74 4.03 30.64
N GLN A 94 -18.71 4.86 30.81
CA GLN A 94 -17.80 5.20 29.72
C GLN A 94 -17.06 3.93 29.28
N LYS A 95 -17.49 3.32 28.18
CA LYS A 95 -16.60 2.54 27.33
C LYS A 95 -16.59 3.10 25.93
N ASN A 96 -15.54 3.88 25.67
CA ASN A 96 -15.01 4.09 24.35
C ASN A 96 -14.88 2.74 23.67
N ASN A 97 -15.76 2.42 22.73
CA ASN A 97 -15.53 1.34 21.77
C ASN A 97 -14.48 1.84 20.78
N GLU A 98 -13.23 1.85 21.24
CA GLU A 98 -12.09 1.83 20.35
C GLU A 98 -12.26 0.64 19.41
N ILE A 99 -12.28 0.94 18.11
CA ILE A 99 -12.11 -0.06 17.07
C ILE A 99 -10.85 -0.85 17.46
N PRO A 100 -10.89 -2.19 17.57
CA PRO A 100 -9.72 -2.98 17.95
C PRO A 100 -8.65 -2.79 16.88
N THR A 101 -7.71 -1.89 17.15
CA THR A 101 -6.51 -1.71 16.36
C THR A 101 -5.54 -2.77 16.83
N ILE A 102 -5.52 -3.90 16.12
CA ILE A 102 -4.51 -4.93 16.37
C ILE A 102 -3.18 -4.34 15.91
N ASP A 103 -2.22 -4.20 16.82
CA ASP A 103 -0.85 -3.88 16.43
C ASP A 103 -0.24 -5.08 15.68
N ILE A 104 -0.17 -4.95 14.35
CA ILE A 104 0.25 -6.01 13.40
C ILE A 104 1.77 -6.29 13.49
N SER A 105 2.48 -5.67 14.43
CA SER A 105 3.91 -5.95 14.66
C SER A 105 4.17 -7.42 15.03
N ASP A 106 3.17 -8.15 15.54
CA ASP A 106 3.32 -9.55 15.99
C ASP A 106 2.80 -10.60 14.96
N PRO A 107 3.68 -11.45 14.38
CA PRO A 107 3.34 -12.47 13.36
C PRO A 107 2.31 -13.51 13.77
N LYS A 108 2.26 -13.84 15.06
CA LYS A 108 1.40 -14.92 15.57
C LYS A 108 -0.05 -14.45 15.66
N LYS A 109 -0.28 -13.26 16.24
CA LYS A 109 -1.59 -12.63 16.37
C LYS A 109 -2.24 -12.38 15.01
N LEU A 110 -1.44 -11.96 14.01
CA LEU A 110 -1.98 -11.78 12.66
C LEU A 110 -2.42 -13.10 12.03
N LYS A 111 -1.67 -14.19 12.22
CA LYS A 111 -2.06 -15.50 11.70
C LYS A 111 -3.34 -16.03 12.35
N GLU A 112 -3.52 -15.79 13.65
CA GLU A 112 -4.74 -16.14 14.37
C GLU A 112 -5.94 -15.35 13.84
N PHE A 113 -5.80 -14.04 13.69
CA PHE A 113 -6.83 -13.18 13.10
C PHE A 113 -7.21 -13.60 11.67
N ILE A 114 -6.22 -13.87 10.80
CA ILE A 114 -6.48 -14.36 9.44
C ILE A 114 -7.22 -15.70 9.47
N LYS A 115 -6.87 -16.58 10.42
CA LYS A 115 -7.51 -17.89 10.57
C LYS A 115 -8.96 -17.75 11.02
N GLU A 116 -9.24 -16.80 11.91
CA GLU A 116 -10.58 -16.51 12.42
C GLU A 116 -11.46 -15.87 11.36
N ALA A 117 -10.98 -14.82 10.69
CA ALA A 117 -11.71 -14.18 9.61
C ALA A 117 -11.97 -15.12 8.41
N LYS A 118 -11.05 -16.06 8.13
CA LYS A 118 -11.25 -17.10 7.12
C LYS A 118 -12.32 -18.12 7.51
N LYS A 119 -12.52 -18.38 8.81
CA LYS A 119 -13.64 -19.22 9.29
C LYS A 119 -14.98 -18.55 9.09
N GLU A 120 -15.03 -17.22 9.17
CA GLU A 120 -16.24 -16.42 8.96
C GLU A 120 -16.53 -16.11 7.47
N GLY A 121 -15.78 -16.72 6.55
CA GLY A 121 -15.96 -16.50 5.10
C GLY A 121 -15.48 -15.14 4.60
N ILE A 122 -14.87 -14.32 5.46
CA ILE A 122 -14.33 -13.01 5.11
C ILE A 122 -12.97 -13.21 4.44
N GLN A 123 -12.85 -12.76 3.19
CA GLN A 123 -11.55 -12.74 2.50
C GLN A 123 -10.69 -11.59 3.04
N VAL A 124 -9.82 -11.88 3.99
CA VAL A 124 -8.86 -10.91 4.52
C VAL A 124 -7.60 -10.90 3.66
N HIS A 125 -7.42 -9.84 2.87
CA HIS A 125 -6.14 -9.53 2.24
C HIS A 125 -5.32 -8.61 3.15
N VAL A 126 -4.31 -9.18 3.81
CA VAL A 126 -3.31 -8.37 4.52
C VAL A 126 -2.37 -7.76 3.49
N LEU A 127 -2.49 -6.45 3.27
CA LEU A 127 -1.53 -5.68 2.46
C LEU A 127 -0.25 -5.43 3.26
N GLY A 128 0.54 -6.48 3.47
CA GLY A 128 1.85 -6.41 4.10
C GLY A 128 2.74 -5.36 3.44
N LYS A 129 3.72 -4.82 4.18
CA LYS A 129 4.73 -3.91 3.60
C LYS A 129 5.63 -4.62 2.58
N ASN A 130 5.70 -5.95 2.65
CA ASN A 130 6.61 -6.83 1.94
C ASN A 130 5.87 -8.12 1.52
N GLU A 131 6.42 -8.90 0.57
CA GLU A 131 5.87 -10.23 0.20
C GLU A 131 6.15 -11.25 1.31
N SER A 132 7.29 -11.12 1.98
CA SER A 132 7.58 -11.91 3.18
C SER A 132 7.05 -11.24 4.45
N PHE A 133 6.52 -12.05 5.37
CA PHE A 133 6.07 -11.53 6.66
C PHE A 133 7.24 -11.07 7.56
N LYS A 134 8.34 -11.81 7.50
CA LYS A 134 9.62 -11.47 8.14
C LYS A 134 10.70 -11.44 7.08
N SER A 135 11.10 -10.24 6.69
CA SER A 135 12.23 -10.06 5.78
C SER A 135 13.53 -10.48 6.47
N GLY A 136 14.35 -11.21 5.75
CA GLY A 136 15.64 -11.71 6.21
C GLY A 136 16.36 -12.40 5.06
N VAL A 137 17.64 -12.69 5.22
CA VAL A 137 18.49 -13.23 4.15
C VAL A 137 17.84 -14.43 3.44
N VAL A 138 17.47 -15.47 4.19
CA VAL A 138 16.91 -16.71 3.62
C VAL A 138 15.57 -16.50 2.89
N PRO A 139 14.51 -15.95 3.53
CA PRO A 139 13.21 -15.79 2.84
C PRO A 139 13.31 -14.84 1.63
N SER A 140 14.09 -13.77 1.73
CA SER A 140 14.21 -12.78 0.67
C SER A 140 15.07 -13.30 -0.50
N THR A 141 16.13 -14.06 -0.26
CA THR A 141 16.90 -14.73 -1.33
C THR A 141 16.07 -15.80 -2.02
N LYS A 142 15.30 -16.59 -1.27
CA LYS A 142 14.36 -17.55 -1.87
C LYS A 142 13.36 -16.85 -2.79
N LEU A 143 12.85 -15.69 -2.40
CA LEU A 143 11.97 -14.87 -3.24
C LEU A 143 12.68 -14.34 -4.49
N PHE A 144 13.93 -13.92 -4.35
CA PHE A 144 14.77 -13.44 -5.47
C PHE A 144 14.94 -14.52 -6.53
N ILE A 145 15.26 -15.75 -6.11
CA ILE A 145 15.44 -16.91 -7.00
C ILE A 145 14.10 -17.40 -7.55
N LYS A 146 13.04 -17.48 -6.74
CA LYS A 146 11.72 -17.98 -7.17
C LYS A 146 11.13 -17.12 -8.30
N ASP A 147 11.31 -15.81 -8.22
CA ASP A 147 10.70 -14.83 -9.13
C ASP A 147 11.73 -14.12 -10.03
N TRP A 148 12.86 -14.79 -10.32
CA TRP A 148 13.98 -14.21 -11.08
C TRP A 148 13.64 -13.79 -12.53
N VAL A 149 12.51 -14.27 -13.09
CA VAL A 149 11.97 -13.86 -14.42
C VAL A 149 10.63 -13.13 -14.30
N ASN A 150 10.03 -13.07 -13.11
CA ASN A 150 8.69 -12.52 -12.92
C ASN A 150 8.74 -11.03 -12.57
N VAL A 151 8.32 -10.17 -13.51
CA VAL A 151 8.33 -8.70 -13.34
C VAL A 151 6.99 -8.10 -12.88
N ASN A 152 5.87 -8.82 -13.02
CA ASN A 152 4.52 -8.31 -12.76
C ASN A 152 4.12 -8.25 -11.28
N LYS A 153 5.10 -8.11 -10.38
CA LYS A 153 4.92 -8.07 -8.93
C LYS A 153 5.57 -6.83 -8.33
N ARG A 154 5.23 -6.54 -7.07
CA ARG A 154 5.95 -5.62 -6.20
C ARG A 154 7.00 -6.34 -5.38
N MET A 155 8.07 -5.63 -5.01
CA MET A 155 9.03 -6.11 -4.03
C MET A 155 9.33 -5.01 -3.02
N GLY A 156 9.07 -5.32 -1.73
CA GLY A 156 9.28 -4.39 -0.63
C GLY A 156 10.76 -4.11 -0.40
N ARG A 157 11.07 -2.98 0.28
CA ARG A 157 12.44 -2.49 0.46
C ARG A 157 13.33 -3.49 1.19
N ALA A 158 12.84 -4.07 2.30
CA ALA A 158 13.63 -5.00 3.08
C ALA A 158 13.89 -6.29 2.29
N ASP A 159 12.90 -6.81 1.57
CA ASP A 159 13.07 -7.99 0.72
C ASP A 159 14.06 -7.75 -0.42
N PHE A 160 14.10 -6.54 -0.98
CA PHE A 160 15.09 -6.16 -1.98
C PHE A 160 16.52 -6.24 -1.43
N TRP A 161 16.82 -5.54 -0.34
CA TRP A 161 18.18 -5.48 0.21
C TRP A 161 18.65 -6.82 0.79
N TRP A 162 17.78 -7.52 1.53
CA TRP A 162 18.12 -8.85 2.04
C TRP A 162 18.26 -9.89 0.92
N GLY A 163 17.41 -9.80 -0.11
CA GLY A 163 17.49 -10.67 -1.28
C GLY A 163 18.77 -10.43 -2.09
N LEU A 164 19.15 -9.16 -2.30
CA LEU A 164 20.41 -8.79 -2.93
C LEU A 164 21.60 -9.32 -2.14
N LEU A 165 21.66 -9.04 -0.83
CA LEU A 165 22.72 -9.50 0.05
C LEU A 165 22.85 -11.03 0.05
N GLY A 166 21.74 -11.75 0.20
CA GLY A 166 21.81 -13.21 0.24
C GLY A 166 22.08 -13.84 -1.12
N THR A 167 21.76 -13.17 -2.24
CA THR A 167 22.18 -13.63 -3.58
C THR A 167 23.67 -13.43 -3.80
N PHE A 168 24.25 -12.32 -3.30
CA PHE A 168 25.71 -12.16 -3.22
C PHE A 168 26.34 -13.23 -2.32
N LEU A 169 25.75 -13.52 -1.16
CA LEU A 169 26.29 -14.56 -0.28
C LEU A 169 26.22 -15.96 -0.92
N LEU A 170 25.19 -16.21 -1.73
CA LEU A 170 25.03 -17.44 -2.51
C LEU A 170 26.11 -17.60 -3.60
N SER A 171 26.73 -16.52 -4.07
CA SER A 171 27.80 -16.63 -5.08
C SER A 171 29.07 -17.27 -4.54
N ILE A 172 29.30 -17.24 -3.22
CA ILE A 172 30.46 -17.89 -2.58
C ILE A 172 30.41 -19.41 -2.76
N PRO A 173 29.39 -20.14 -2.25
CA PRO A 173 29.34 -21.58 -2.42
C PRO A 173 29.23 -21.97 -3.90
N VAL A 174 28.55 -21.18 -4.73
CA VAL A 174 28.47 -21.46 -6.18
C VAL A 174 29.83 -21.30 -6.86
N GLY A 175 30.62 -20.28 -6.52
CA GLY A 175 31.98 -20.12 -7.02
C GLY A 175 32.90 -21.28 -6.64
N VAL A 176 32.77 -21.79 -5.40
CA VAL A 176 33.48 -23.00 -4.95
C VAL A 176 33.05 -24.22 -5.78
N LEU A 177 31.75 -24.41 -5.99
CA LEU A 177 31.22 -25.52 -6.80
C LEU A 177 31.71 -25.46 -8.26
N ILE A 178 31.70 -24.27 -8.88
CA ILE A 178 32.24 -24.07 -10.23
C ILE A 178 33.73 -24.43 -10.26
N SER A 179 34.51 -24.00 -9.27
CA SER A 179 35.95 -24.28 -9.19
C SER A 179 36.24 -25.77 -9.04
N LEU A 180 35.43 -26.49 -8.25
CA LEU A 180 35.53 -27.95 -8.10
C LEU A 180 35.21 -28.66 -9.43
N ILE A 181 34.15 -28.24 -10.11
CA ILE A 181 33.80 -28.78 -11.43
C ILE A 181 34.95 -28.57 -12.42
N VAL A 182 35.48 -27.35 -12.51
CA VAL A 182 36.61 -27.02 -13.39
C VAL A 182 37.84 -27.88 -13.09
N SER A 183 38.15 -28.11 -11.81
CA SER A 183 39.26 -28.96 -11.38
C SER A 183 39.10 -30.42 -11.80
N LEU A 184 37.87 -30.96 -11.75
CA LEU A 184 37.59 -32.31 -12.24
C LEU A 184 37.77 -32.42 -13.76
N PHE A 185 37.28 -31.43 -14.51
CA PHE A 185 37.39 -31.43 -15.97
C PHE A 185 38.84 -31.23 -16.46
N GLN A 186 39.72 -30.64 -15.64
CA GLN A 186 41.15 -30.53 -15.95
C GLN A 186 41.84 -31.89 -16.09
N GLY A 187 41.42 -32.90 -15.33
CA GLY A 187 41.96 -34.25 -15.44
C GLY A 187 41.48 -35.02 -16.68
N VAL A 188 40.36 -34.62 -17.29
CA VAL A 188 39.73 -35.36 -18.39
C VAL A 188 39.93 -34.68 -19.74
N LEU A 189 39.79 -33.35 -19.80
CA LEU A 189 39.77 -32.54 -21.02
C LEU A 189 40.60 -31.25 -20.85
N PRO A 190 41.94 -31.36 -20.70
CA PRO A 190 42.81 -30.24 -20.35
C PRO A 190 42.75 -29.07 -21.35
N GLY A 191 42.51 -29.33 -22.63
CA GLY A 191 42.42 -28.30 -23.67
C GLY A 191 41.20 -27.39 -23.56
N ASN A 192 40.13 -27.83 -22.88
CA ASN A 192 38.83 -27.12 -22.89
C ASN A 192 38.49 -26.45 -21.56
N VAL A 193 39.31 -26.65 -20.51
CA VAL A 193 39.07 -26.14 -19.15
C VAL A 193 38.86 -24.63 -19.12
N ALA A 194 39.66 -23.89 -19.89
CA ALA A 194 39.56 -22.44 -19.98
C ALA A 194 38.25 -21.96 -20.62
N ILE A 195 37.69 -22.73 -21.55
CA ILE A 195 36.40 -22.41 -22.20
C ILE A 195 35.26 -22.77 -21.24
N ILE A 196 35.31 -23.95 -20.63
CA ILE A 196 34.29 -24.45 -19.69
C ILE A 196 34.16 -23.50 -18.49
N SER A 197 35.30 -23.10 -17.89
CA SER A 197 35.31 -22.15 -16.77
C SER A 197 34.67 -20.81 -17.13
N LYS A 198 35.02 -20.23 -18.28
CA LYS A 198 34.42 -18.99 -18.79
C LYS A 198 32.92 -19.13 -18.99
N LEU A 199 32.45 -20.24 -19.56
CA LEU A 199 31.03 -20.51 -19.78
C LEU A 199 30.26 -20.63 -18.45
N CYS A 200 30.79 -21.35 -17.47
CA CYS A 200 30.16 -21.48 -16.15
C CYS A 200 30.05 -20.13 -15.44
N VAL A 201 31.13 -19.33 -15.45
CA VAL A 201 31.14 -17.99 -14.85
C VAL A 201 30.18 -17.05 -15.59
N ALA A 202 30.20 -17.07 -16.93
CA ALA A 202 29.29 -16.26 -17.74
C ALA A 202 27.82 -16.61 -17.51
N ALA A 203 27.48 -17.90 -17.41
CA ALA A 203 26.13 -18.35 -17.11
C ALA A 203 25.67 -17.88 -15.71
N TRP A 204 26.55 -17.96 -14.70
CA TRP A 204 26.24 -17.47 -13.36
C TRP A 204 26.04 -15.95 -13.32
N LEU A 205 26.92 -15.18 -13.99
CA LEU A 205 26.78 -13.73 -14.11
C LEU A 205 25.49 -13.35 -14.84
N ALA A 206 25.16 -14.03 -15.94
CA ALA A 206 23.92 -13.79 -16.68
C ALA A 206 22.69 -14.03 -15.79
N PHE A 207 22.65 -15.14 -15.06
CA PHE A 207 21.61 -15.41 -14.07
C PHE A 207 21.51 -14.28 -13.03
N PHE A 208 22.64 -13.87 -12.44
CA PHE A 208 22.68 -12.83 -11.43
C PHE A 208 22.14 -11.49 -11.95
N TYR A 209 22.57 -11.06 -13.13
CA TYR A 209 22.12 -9.81 -13.74
C TYR A 209 20.64 -9.85 -14.12
N VAL A 210 20.14 -10.97 -14.65
CA VAL A 210 18.70 -11.12 -14.93
C VAL A 210 17.89 -11.05 -13.64
N ALA A 211 18.31 -11.77 -12.59
CA ALA A 211 17.63 -11.72 -11.29
C ALA A 211 17.67 -10.32 -10.67
N LEU A 212 18.80 -9.61 -10.78
CA LEU A 212 18.94 -8.24 -10.28
C LEU A 212 18.06 -7.26 -11.05
N LEU A 213 18.02 -7.37 -12.38
CA LEU A 213 17.18 -6.54 -13.23
C LEU A 213 15.69 -6.74 -12.91
N THR A 214 15.24 -8.00 -12.80
CA THR A 214 13.83 -8.27 -12.47
C THR A 214 13.47 -7.84 -11.06
N ALA A 215 14.39 -7.98 -10.10
CA ALA A 215 14.22 -7.43 -8.75
C ALA A 215 14.13 -5.90 -8.75
N MET A 216 14.96 -5.22 -9.53
CA MET A 216 14.94 -3.76 -9.66
C MET A 216 13.62 -3.29 -10.28
N ILE A 217 13.13 -3.95 -11.34
CA ILE A 217 11.82 -3.66 -11.93
C ILE A 217 10.70 -3.80 -10.89
N ARG A 218 10.69 -4.90 -10.12
CA ARG A 218 9.71 -5.10 -9.04
C ARG A 218 9.80 -4.06 -7.92
N ARG A 219 11.02 -3.57 -7.63
CA ARG A 219 11.24 -2.48 -6.66
C ARG A 219 10.71 -1.15 -7.21
N LEU A 220 10.95 -0.86 -8.48
CA LEU A 220 10.41 0.34 -9.15
C LEU A 220 8.88 0.32 -9.18
N HIS A 221 8.25 -0.83 -9.42
CA HIS A 221 6.80 -1.00 -9.32
C HIS A 221 6.23 -0.74 -7.92
N ASP A 222 7.03 -0.97 -6.87
CA ASP A 222 6.67 -0.67 -5.47
C ASP A 222 6.84 0.82 -5.12
N ILE A 223 7.72 1.54 -5.82
CA ILE A 223 7.90 3.00 -5.70
C ILE A 223 7.00 3.76 -6.70
N GLU A 224 6.30 3.04 -7.59
CA GLU A 224 5.46 3.58 -8.68
C GLU A 224 6.23 4.37 -9.72
N LEU A 225 7.52 4.05 -9.85
CA LEU A 225 8.40 4.57 -10.89
C LEU A 225 8.35 3.67 -12.13
N PRO A 226 8.64 4.23 -13.32
CA PRO A 226 8.59 3.45 -14.55
C PRO A 226 9.71 2.39 -14.58
N ALA A 227 9.37 1.19 -15.05
CA ALA A 227 10.26 0.02 -15.06
C ALA A 227 11.54 0.21 -15.89
N TYR A 228 11.50 1.04 -16.93
CA TYR A 228 12.66 1.28 -17.80
C TYR A 228 13.85 1.91 -17.05
N LEU A 229 13.62 2.55 -15.89
CA LEU A 229 14.70 3.05 -15.04
C LEU A 229 15.60 1.91 -14.51
N ALA A 230 15.16 0.65 -14.55
CA ALA A 230 16.01 -0.47 -14.20
C ALA A 230 17.20 -0.65 -15.17
N LEU A 231 17.11 -0.10 -16.39
CA LEU A 231 18.20 -0.13 -17.37
C LEU A 231 19.42 0.71 -16.95
N LEU A 232 19.26 1.64 -15.98
CA LEU A 232 20.38 2.37 -15.39
C LEU A 232 21.42 1.42 -14.77
N LEU A 233 21.04 0.19 -14.39
CA LEU A 233 21.96 -0.83 -13.90
C LEU A 233 23.12 -1.15 -14.87
N PHE A 234 22.90 -0.98 -16.18
CA PHE A 234 23.90 -1.30 -17.21
C PHE A 234 24.76 -0.10 -17.61
N ILE A 235 24.46 1.09 -17.09
CA ILE A 235 25.21 2.31 -17.36
C ILE A 235 26.25 2.48 -16.25
N PRO A 236 27.53 2.75 -16.56
CA PRO A 236 28.53 3.06 -15.55
C PRO A 236 28.07 4.24 -14.67
N GLY A 237 27.98 4.03 -13.35
CA GLY A 237 27.46 5.01 -12.40
C GLY A 237 25.92 5.07 -12.29
N GLY A 238 25.20 4.53 -13.27
CA GLY A 238 23.75 4.38 -13.23
C GLY A 238 23.30 3.29 -12.24
N ASP A 239 24.13 2.29 -11.99
CA ASP A 239 23.97 1.30 -10.93
C ASP A 239 23.85 1.94 -9.54
N LEU A 240 24.71 2.92 -9.25
CA LEU A 240 24.70 3.66 -8.00
C LEU A 240 23.43 4.51 -7.85
N VAL A 241 23.01 5.19 -8.92
CA VAL A 241 21.73 5.90 -8.97
C VAL A 241 20.55 4.95 -8.76
N SER A 242 20.59 3.77 -9.39
CA SER A 242 19.54 2.75 -9.25
C SER A 242 19.45 2.24 -7.81
N PHE A 243 20.58 2.05 -7.14
CA PHE A 243 20.63 1.66 -5.73
C PHE A 243 20.09 2.76 -4.81
N ILE A 244 20.38 4.03 -5.08
CA ILE A 244 19.79 5.15 -4.35
C ILE A 244 18.27 5.14 -4.52
N ILE A 245 17.77 5.00 -5.76
CA ILE A 245 16.34 4.89 -6.05
C ILE A 245 15.72 3.72 -5.28
N ALA A 246 16.39 2.57 -5.19
CA ALA A 246 15.89 1.40 -4.47
C ALA A 246 15.71 1.62 -2.95
N THR A 247 16.39 2.59 -2.35
CA THR A 247 16.21 2.96 -0.93
C THR A 247 14.93 3.75 -0.65
N LEU A 248 14.35 4.38 -1.68
CA LEU A 248 13.17 5.23 -1.56
C LEU A 248 12.00 4.47 -0.91
N PRO A 249 11.13 5.18 -0.16
CA PRO A 249 9.98 4.55 0.49
C PRO A 249 8.97 4.00 -0.53
N GLN A 250 8.26 2.96 -0.12
CA GLN A 250 7.14 2.40 -0.90
C GLN A 250 6.05 3.44 -1.14
N ARG A 251 5.42 3.43 -2.32
CA ARG A 251 4.25 4.26 -2.64
C ARG A 251 3.06 3.36 -2.97
N ARG A 252 1.87 3.77 -2.54
CA ARG A 252 0.62 3.01 -2.71
C ARG A 252 -0.52 3.89 -3.24
N THR A 253 -0.21 4.74 -4.22
CA THR A 253 -1.22 5.58 -4.86
C THR A 253 -1.96 4.84 -5.99
N LYS A 254 -1.28 3.90 -6.66
CA LYS A 254 -1.81 3.08 -7.75
C LYS A 254 -1.87 1.61 -7.32
N SER A 255 -2.87 0.88 -7.81
CA SER A 255 -3.06 -0.56 -7.55
C SER A 255 -2.66 -1.46 -8.72
N THR A 256 -1.92 -0.93 -9.71
CA THR A 256 -1.55 -1.65 -10.95
C THR A 256 -0.78 -2.94 -10.70
N TYR A 257 0.06 -2.98 -9.65
CA TYR A 257 0.86 -4.15 -9.28
C TYR A 257 0.61 -4.49 -7.80
N THR A 258 0.64 -5.77 -7.46
CA THR A 258 0.54 -6.26 -6.08
C THR A 258 1.70 -7.21 -5.77
N PHE A 259 1.75 -7.77 -4.56
CA PHE A 259 2.72 -8.82 -4.22
C PHE A 259 2.37 -10.17 -4.87
N GLU A 260 1.18 -10.30 -5.45
CA GLU A 260 0.72 -11.49 -6.14
C GLU A 260 0.83 -11.33 -7.66
N ASN A 261 1.01 -12.43 -8.37
CA ASN A 261 1.07 -12.39 -9.83
C ASN A 261 -0.36 -12.33 -10.39
N PRO A 262 -0.73 -11.31 -11.19
CA PRO A 262 -2.09 -11.16 -11.71
C PRO A 262 -2.55 -12.39 -12.52
N LYS A 263 -1.65 -13.04 -13.27
CA LYS A 263 -1.98 -14.25 -14.05
C LYS A 263 -2.34 -15.45 -13.16
N LYS A 264 -1.81 -15.51 -11.94
CA LYS A 264 -2.05 -16.63 -11.01
C LYS A 264 -3.33 -16.41 -10.18
N SER A 265 -3.67 -15.15 -9.88
CA SER A 265 -4.92 -14.78 -9.21
C SER A 265 -6.14 -15.25 -10.01
N ASN A 266 -6.18 -14.97 -11.32
CA ASN A 266 -7.33 -15.33 -12.16
C ASN A 266 -7.59 -16.83 -12.20
N LYS A 267 -6.52 -17.66 -12.24
CA LYS A 267 -6.64 -19.12 -12.30
C LYS A 267 -7.25 -19.75 -11.04
N ASN A 268 -7.07 -19.13 -9.88
CA ASN A 268 -7.68 -19.58 -8.63
C ASN A 268 -9.16 -19.21 -8.51
N ASN A 269 -9.60 -18.16 -9.22
CA ASN A 269 -11.00 -17.75 -9.25
C ASN A 269 -11.82 -18.62 -10.19
N ASP A 270 -11.27 -19.06 -11.33
CA ASP A 270 -11.96 -19.98 -12.24
C ASP A 270 -12.27 -21.33 -11.56
N HIS A 271 -11.31 -21.91 -10.83
CA HIS A 271 -11.54 -23.18 -10.12
C HIS A 271 -12.51 -23.10 -8.92
N ARG A 272 -12.93 -21.90 -8.51
CA ARG A 272 -13.98 -21.71 -7.48
C ARG A 272 -15.38 -21.65 -8.07
N ASN A 273 -15.51 -21.37 -9.36
CA ASN A 273 -16.79 -21.29 -10.05
C ASN A 273 -17.21 -22.64 -10.66
N ASP A 274 -16.34 -23.66 -10.60
CA ASP A 274 -16.58 -25.02 -11.11
C ASP A 274 -17.02 -26.02 -10.01
N LYS A 275 -17.45 -25.53 -8.83
CA LYS A 275 -18.03 -26.35 -7.75
C LYS A 275 -19.34 -25.76 -7.25
#